data_AF-A0A5C5VCL2-F1
#
_entry.id   AF-A0A5C5VCL2-F1
#
_cell.length_a   1.000
_cell.length_b   1.000
_cell.length_c   1.000
_cell.angle_alpha   90.00
_cell.angle_beta   90.00
_cell.angle_gamma   90.00
#
_symmetry.space_group_name_H-M   'P 1'
#
loop_
_entity.id
_entity.type
_entity.pdbx_description
1 polymer ?
#
loop_
_entity_poly.entity_id
_entity_poly.type
_entity_poly.pdbx_seq_one_letter_code
_entity_poly.pdbx_strand_id
1 'polypeptide(L)'
;MIRTHKFAAAILAAAALGQVASAGPILAGSATYKYENTFFTRLYPGTPFNPTGSPIDLPVSAEGTFTQVWDEQIGDSIQDELTSIQASGFIAGMPPVPFDLFGGIDEVPDLGPFTGSMSSIVNDPVTGKLISAFRSVSGPFRQVLGNGPVLYTVDPYNFVASIDSLPFEPGDLFIGTTDVEIYAQQGAIIDPLNDPIVGVVLAGGVITLVPEPASLALLAGALCGVGSAVVRRRR
;
A
#
# COMPACT_ATOMS: atom_id res chain seq x y z
N MET A 1 -39.80 26.75 -52.38
CA MET A 1 -39.56 27.39 -51.07
C MET A 1 -39.47 26.31 -49.98
N ILE A 2 -38.48 25.39 -50.06
CA ILE A 2 -38.30 24.25 -49.12
C ILE A 2 -36.81 23.83 -49.16
N ARG A 3 -35.88 24.63 -48.63
CA ARG A 3 -34.44 24.25 -48.58
C ARG A 3 -33.69 24.66 -47.30
N THR A 4 -34.31 25.43 -46.41
CA THR A 4 -33.64 26.00 -45.23
C THR A 4 -33.67 25.09 -43.99
N HIS A 5 -34.58 24.12 -43.89
CA HIS A 5 -34.71 23.28 -42.69
C HIS A 5 -33.69 22.13 -42.59
N LYS A 6 -33.11 21.68 -43.71
CA LYS A 6 -32.14 20.57 -43.69
C LYS A 6 -30.74 21.00 -43.24
N PHE A 7 -30.42 22.29 -43.34
CA PHE A 7 -29.11 22.83 -42.94
C PHE A 7 -29.05 23.08 -41.41
N ALA A 8 -30.16 23.50 -40.80
CA ALA A 8 -30.22 23.73 -39.35
C ALA A 8 -30.11 22.42 -38.54
N ALA A 9 -30.69 21.32 -39.04
CA ALA A 9 -30.62 20.02 -38.37
C ALA A 9 -29.20 19.42 -38.37
N ALA A 10 -28.42 19.65 -39.43
CA ALA A 10 -27.04 19.17 -39.52
C ALA A 10 -26.06 19.91 -38.57
N ILE A 11 -26.30 21.20 -38.31
CA ILE A 11 -25.49 22.00 -37.38
C ILE A 11 -25.78 21.64 -35.92
N LEU A 12 -27.05 21.34 -35.58
CA LEU A 12 -27.43 20.84 -34.25
C LEU A 12 -26.90 19.42 -33.98
N ALA A 13 -26.83 18.55 -35.00
CA ALA A 13 -26.20 17.23 -34.88
C ALA A 13 -24.67 17.30 -34.72
N ALA A 14 -24.00 18.25 -35.38
CA ALA A 14 -22.57 18.48 -35.22
C ALA A 14 -22.20 19.09 -33.84
N ALA A 15 -23.08 19.91 -33.25
CA ALA A 15 -22.91 20.43 -31.90
C ALA A 15 -23.13 19.37 -30.80
N ALA A 16 -23.91 18.32 -31.08
CA ALA A 16 -24.14 17.20 -30.17
C ALA A 16 -23.02 16.13 -30.22
N LEU A 17 -22.15 16.16 -31.23
CA LEU A 17 -21.01 15.24 -31.40
C LEU A 17 -19.73 15.71 -30.70
N GLY A 18 -19.75 16.86 -30.01
CA GLY A 18 -18.54 17.53 -29.52
C GLY A 18 -18.32 17.53 -28.00
N GLN A 19 -19.27 17.08 -27.19
CA GLN A 19 -19.05 16.93 -25.74
C GLN A 19 -18.57 15.52 -25.45
N VAL A 20 -17.29 15.27 -25.72
CA VAL A 20 -16.60 14.18 -25.02
C VAL A 20 -16.63 14.60 -23.56
N ALA A 21 -17.38 13.87 -22.72
CA ALA A 21 -17.25 14.03 -21.28
C ALA A 21 -15.76 13.83 -20.97
N SER A 22 -15.10 14.87 -20.49
CA SER A 22 -13.79 14.71 -19.89
C SER A 22 -14.05 14.11 -18.52
N ALA A 23 -13.41 12.99 -18.21
CA ALA A 23 -13.28 12.54 -16.84
C ALA A 23 -12.90 13.73 -15.95
N GLY A 24 -13.62 13.89 -14.84
CA GLY A 24 -13.19 14.81 -13.78
C GLY A 24 -11.89 14.30 -13.14
N PRO A 25 -11.13 15.18 -12.46
CA PRO A 25 -9.97 14.74 -11.69
C PRO A 25 -10.39 13.78 -10.58
N ILE A 26 -9.49 12.87 -10.23
CA ILE A 26 -9.63 12.08 -9.00
C ILE A 26 -9.54 13.05 -7.81
N LEU A 27 -10.51 12.98 -6.90
CA LEU A 27 -10.57 13.84 -5.72
C LEU A 27 -9.67 13.31 -4.60
N ALA A 28 -9.22 14.22 -3.73
CA ALA A 28 -8.51 13.88 -2.51
C ALA A 28 -9.33 12.91 -1.64
N GLY A 29 -8.64 12.03 -0.92
CA GLY A 29 -9.28 11.00 -0.12
C GLY A 29 -8.33 10.28 0.82
N SER A 30 -8.88 9.33 1.56
CA SER A 30 -8.12 8.43 2.42
C SER A 30 -8.77 7.06 2.50
N ALA A 31 -7.97 6.05 2.76
CA ALA A 31 -8.43 4.69 3.01
C ALA A 31 -7.45 3.95 3.92
N THR A 32 -7.98 3.03 4.71
CA THR A 32 -7.20 2.09 5.52
C THR A 32 -7.31 0.72 4.89
N TYR A 33 -6.18 0.05 4.73
CA TYR A 33 -6.08 -1.25 4.08
C TYR A 33 -5.50 -2.27 5.04
N LYS A 34 -5.97 -3.50 4.93
CA LYS A 34 -5.29 -4.66 5.51
C LYS A 34 -4.33 -5.25 4.50
N TYR A 35 -3.17 -5.71 4.97
CA TYR A 35 -2.16 -6.28 4.10
C TYR A 35 -1.41 -7.42 4.76
N GLU A 36 -0.83 -8.25 3.90
CA GLU A 36 0.25 -9.20 4.21
C GLU A 36 1.53 -8.70 3.55
N ASN A 37 2.66 -8.82 4.24
CA ASN A 37 3.97 -8.43 3.75
C ASN A 37 4.95 -9.58 3.93
N THR A 38 5.71 -9.89 2.88
CA THR A 38 6.82 -10.83 2.92
C THR A 38 8.06 -10.21 2.31
N PHE A 39 9.21 -10.36 2.97
CA PHE A 39 10.50 -9.88 2.48
C PHE A 39 11.64 -10.69 3.07
N PHE A 40 12.87 -10.40 2.66
CA PHE A 40 14.06 -10.98 3.25
C PHE A 40 14.88 -9.91 3.94
N THR A 41 15.40 -10.25 5.11
CA THR A 41 16.39 -9.45 5.82
C THR A 41 17.71 -10.21 5.82
N ARG A 42 18.76 -9.59 5.31
CA ARG A 42 20.12 -10.08 5.45
C ARG A 42 20.74 -9.50 6.71
N LEU A 43 21.16 -10.35 7.64
CA LEU A 43 21.88 -9.95 8.84
C LEU A 43 23.38 -10.12 8.64
N TYR A 44 24.15 -9.08 8.97
CA TYR A 44 25.60 -9.08 8.82
C TYR A 44 26.29 -9.93 9.89
N PRO A 45 27.39 -10.62 9.54
CA PRO A 45 28.12 -11.49 10.46
C PRO A 45 28.75 -10.70 11.62
N GLY A 46 28.90 -11.36 12.77
CA GLY A 46 29.49 -10.78 13.98
C GLY A 46 28.60 -9.79 14.72
N THR A 47 27.38 -9.54 14.24
CA THR A 47 26.40 -8.70 14.94
C THR A 47 25.72 -9.50 16.07
N PRO A 48 25.11 -8.84 17.06
CA PRO A 48 24.30 -9.54 18.07
C PRO A 48 23.13 -10.36 17.47
N PHE A 49 22.72 -10.04 16.25
CA PHE A 49 21.63 -10.71 15.54
C PHE A 49 22.11 -11.84 14.61
N ASN A 50 23.40 -11.86 14.24
CA ASN A 50 24.04 -12.94 13.51
C ASN A 50 25.48 -13.13 14.02
N PRO A 51 25.69 -13.96 15.07
CA PRO A 51 27.01 -14.20 15.65
C PRO A 51 27.91 -15.11 14.79
N THR A 52 27.42 -15.55 13.62
CA THR A 52 28.18 -16.45 12.74
C THR A 52 29.23 -15.68 11.92
N GLY A 53 30.07 -16.42 11.18
CA GLY A 53 31.08 -15.85 10.30
C GLY A 53 30.60 -15.52 8.88
N SER A 54 29.31 -15.61 8.58
CA SER A 54 28.77 -15.33 7.24
C SER A 54 27.41 -14.65 7.32
N PRO A 55 27.02 -13.82 6.32
CA PRO A 55 25.69 -13.23 6.31
C PRO A 55 24.61 -14.32 6.23
N ILE A 56 23.47 -14.06 6.87
CA ILE A 56 22.30 -14.94 6.83
C ILE A 56 21.11 -14.16 6.28
N ASP A 57 20.38 -14.77 5.35
CA ASP A 57 19.14 -14.20 4.80
C ASP A 57 17.97 -14.88 5.50
N LEU A 58 17.17 -14.08 6.20
CA LEU A 58 16.02 -14.55 6.96
C LEU A 58 14.73 -14.06 6.29
N PRO A 59 13.80 -14.96 5.96
CA PRO A 59 12.47 -14.53 5.53
C PRO A 59 11.74 -13.89 6.71
N VAL A 60 11.06 -12.80 6.40
CA VAL A 60 10.23 -12.02 7.31
C VAL A 60 8.81 -12.03 6.77
N SER A 61 7.84 -12.24 7.65
CA SER A 61 6.42 -12.18 7.31
C SER A 61 5.71 -11.32 8.34
N ALA A 62 4.86 -10.42 7.87
CA ALA A 62 4.05 -9.54 8.72
C ALA A 62 2.65 -9.39 8.15
N GLU A 63 1.68 -9.16 9.03
CA GLU A 63 0.32 -8.79 8.69
C GLU A 63 -0.07 -7.54 9.48
N GLY A 64 -0.87 -6.68 8.87
CA GLY A 64 -1.23 -5.43 9.52
C GLY A 64 -2.16 -4.54 8.72
N THR A 65 -2.15 -3.27 9.09
CA THR A 65 -2.90 -2.21 8.43
C THR A 65 -2.01 -1.04 8.08
N PHE A 66 -2.31 -0.36 6.98
CA PHE A 66 -1.80 0.97 6.72
C PHE A 66 -2.92 1.92 6.31
N THR A 67 -2.75 3.20 6.63
CA THR A 67 -3.65 4.27 6.21
C THR A 67 -2.95 5.11 5.16
N GLN A 68 -3.58 5.23 3.99
CA GLN A 68 -3.14 6.08 2.91
C GLN A 68 -4.01 7.34 2.87
N VAL A 69 -3.38 8.48 2.62
CA VAL A 69 -4.02 9.73 2.25
C VAL A 69 -3.49 10.13 0.87
N TRP A 70 -4.36 10.63 0.01
CA TRP A 70 -3.96 11.13 -1.30
C TRP A 70 -4.64 12.47 -1.61
N ASP A 71 -3.91 13.31 -2.33
CA ASP A 71 -4.39 14.62 -2.76
C ASP A 71 -5.30 14.52 -4.00
N GLU A 72 -5.88 15.65 -4.39
CA GLU A 72 -6.57 15.75 -5.69
C GLU A 72 -5.56 15.59 -6.84
N GLN A 73 -6.01 14.98 -7.93
CA GLN A 73 -5.23 14.84 -9.14
C GLN A 73 -4.89 16.21 -9.75
N ILE A 74 -3.59 16.47 -9.93
CA ILE A 74 -3.05 17.63 -10.63
C ILE A 74 -2.30 17.13 -11.87
N GLY A 75 -2.89 17.39 -13.04
CA GLY A 75 -2.36 16.87 -14.30
C GLY A 75 -2.46 15.36 -14.38
N ASP A 76 -1.33 14.68 -14.55
CA ASP A 76 -1.21 13.22 -14.61
C ASP A 76 -0.70 12.62 -13.28
N SER A 77 -0.72 13.40 -12.20
CA SER A 77 -0.15 13.03 -10.91
C SER A 77 -1.09 13.23 -9.73
N ILE A 78 -0.93 12.40 -8.71
CA ILE A 78 -1.51 12.56 -7.37
C ILE A 78 -0.36 12.36 -6.38
N GLN A 79 -0.23 13.25 -5.40
CA GLN A 79 0.66 13.01 -4.25
C GLN A 79 -0.06 12.13 -3.25
N ASP A 80 0.66 11.19 -2.64
CA ASP A 80 0.11 10.35 -1.59
C ASP A 80 1.09 10.10 -0.45
N GLU A 81 0.53 9.73 0.70
CA GLU A 81 1.25 9.51 1.93
C GLU A 81 0.68 8.28 2.66
N LEU A 82 1.55 7.45 3.25
CA LEU A 82 1.11 6.47 4.25
C LEU A 82 1.36 7.08 5.63
N THR A 83 0.29 7.51 6.29
CA THR A 83 0.39 8.25 7.56
C THR A 83 0.58 7.32 8.75
N SER A 84 0.02 6.11 8.68
CA SER A 84 0.14 5.08 9.70
C SER A 84 0.36 3.72 9.06
N ILE A 85 1.31 2.96 9.60
CA ILE A 85 1.55 1.55 9.30
C ILE A 85 1.72 0.84 10.64
N GLN A 86 0.87 -0.15 10.91
CA GLN A 86 0.94 -0.99 12.08
C GLN A 86 0.83 -2.45 11.65
N ALA A 87 1.83 -3.25 11.96
CA ALA A 87 1.82 -4.67 11.67
C ALA A 87 2.49 -5.48 12.78
N SER A 88 2.23 -6.78 12.77
CA SER A 88 2.93 -7.74 13.60
C SER A 88 3.36 -8.91 12.74
N GLY A 89 4.44 -9.57 13.13
CA GLY A 89 5.03 -10.60 12.30
C GLY A 89 6.07 -11.45 13.02
N PHE A 90 6.76 -12.25 12.22
CA PHE A 90 7.84 -13.11 12.69
C PHE A 90 9.02 -13.07 11.72
N ILE A 91 10.23 -12.98 12.28
CA ILE A 91 11.45 -13.32 11.56
C ILE A 91 11.63 -14.83 11.70
N ALA A 92 11.82 -15.52 10.57
CA ALA A 92 12.06 -16.96 10.59
C ALA A 92 13.34 -17.30 11.36
N GLY A 93 13.26 -18.33 12.19
CA GLY A 93 14.32 -18.79 13.08
C GLY A 93 13.85 -19.98 13.92
N MET A 94 14.72 -20.49 14.79
CA MET A 94 14.36 -21.52 15.77
C MET A 94 14.75 -21.09 17.19
N PRO A 95 13.80 -20.58 18.01
CA PRO A 95 12.40 -20.30 17.69
C PRO A 95 12.23 -19.07 16.76
N PRO A 96 11.08 -18.92 16.08
CA PRO A 96 10.75 -17.68 15.37
C PRO A 96 10.76 -16.49 16.32
N VAL A 97 11.22 -15.33 15.82
CA VAL A 97 11.30 -14.10 16.62
C VAL A 97 10.10 -13.21 16.27
N PRO A 98 9.12 -13.03 17.18
CA PRO A 98 8.00 -12.13 16.93
C PRO A 98 8.48 -10.68 16.90
N PHE A 99 7.75 -9.82 16.21
CA PHE A 99 7.97 -8.38 16.22
C PHE A 99 6.68 -7.61 15.95
N ASP A 100 6.70 -6.33 16.34
CA ASP A 100 5.77 -5.31 15.87
C ASP A 100 6.48 -4.38 14.90
N LEU A 101 5.81 -3.97 13.82
CA LEU A 101 6.34 -3.07 12.79
C LEU A 101 5.48 -1.81 12.72
N PHE A 102 6.17 -0.68 12.71
CA PHE A 102 5.59 0.65 12.72
C PHE A 102 6.20 1.48 11.59
N GLY A 103 5.38 2.33 10.98
CA GLY A 103 5.84 3.29 9.98
C GLY A 103 4.82 4.42 9.79
N GLY A 104 5.23 5.47 9.09
CA GLY A 104 4.42 6.66 8.92
C GLY A 104 4.48 7.62 10.11
N ILE A 105 4.10 8.86 9.86
CA ILE A 105 4.25 9.97 10.80
C ILE A 105 3.42 9.80 12.08
N ASP A 106 2.29 9.09 12.01
CA ASP A 106 1.38 8.88 13.14
C ASP A 106 1.95 7.87 14.16
N GLU A 107 2.76 6.91 13.70
CA GLU A 107 3.29 5.81 14.53
C GLU A 107 4.75 6.03 14.95
N VAL A 108 5.54 6.65 14.08
CA VAL A 108 6.99 6.86 14.25
C VAL A 108 7.36 8.28 13.82
N PRO A 109 6.91 9.32 14.55
CA PRO A 109 7.10 10.71 14.14
C PRO A 109 8.58 11.13 14.02
N ASP A 110 9.47 10.42 14.71
CA ASP A 110 10.91 10.58 14.69
C ASP A 110 11.59 10.07 13.41
N LEU A 111 10.97 9.15 12.67
CA LEU A 111 11.46 8.68 11.37
C LEU A 111 10.85 9.45 10.19
N GLY A 112 9.68 10.06 10.37
CA GLY A 112 8.98 10.81 9.34
C GLY A 112 8.03 9.95 8.49
N PRO A 113 7.39 10.56 7.48
CA PRO A 113 6.31 9.93 6.72
C PRO A 113 6.81 9.00 5.61
N PHE A 114 5.94 8.09 5.18
CA PHE A 114 6.06 7.46 3.85
C PHE A 114 5.43 8.39 2.82
N THR A 115 6.23 8.94 1.92
CA THR A 115 5.76 9.85 0.86
C THR A 115 5.84 9.19 -0.50
N GLY A 116 4.87 9.49 -1.35
CA GLY A 116 4.74 8.85 -2.64
C GLY A 116 3.97 9.70 -3.64
N SER A 117 3.82 9.10 -4.82
CA SER A 117 2.98 9.65 -5.87
C SER A 117 2.39 8.53 -6.72
N MET A 118 1.25 8.84 -7.31
CA MET A 118 0.66 8.12 -8.42
C MET A 118 0.84 8.97 -9.67
N SER A 119 1.31 8.35 -10.76
CA SER A 119 1.66 9.03 -12.01
C SER A 119 1.17 8.22 -13.21
N SER A 120 1.26 8.81 -14.41
CA SER A 120 0.78 8.15 -15.65
C SER A 120 -0.69 7.74 -15.53
N ILE A 121 -1.50 8.59 -14.91
CA ILE A 121 -2.91 8.32 -14.61
C ILE A 121 -3.71 8.27 -15.91
N VAL A 122 -4.41 7.15 -16.10
CA VAL A 122 -5.40 6.96 -17.16
C VAL A 122 -6.76 6.79 -16.51
N ASN A 123 -7.70 7.67 -16.86
CA ASN A 123 -9.08 7.60 -16.38
C ASN A 123 -10.02 7.19 -17.51
N ASP A 124 -11.08 6.49 -17.15
CA ASP A 124 -12.21 6.23 -18.03
C ASP A 124 -12.91 7.56 -18.37
N PRO A 125 -13.01 7.93 -19.66
CA PRO A 125 -13.49 9.26 -20.05
C PRO A 125 -14.97 9.48 -19.70
N VAL A 126 -15.76 8.41 -19.54
CA VAL A 126 -17.20 8.51 -19.29
C VAL A 126 -17.49 8.51 -17.79
N THR A 127 -16.83 7.64 -17.05
CA THR A 127 -17.11 7.40 -15.63
C THR A 127 -16.17 8.14 -14.68
N GLY A 128 -15.02 8.61 -15.18
CA GLY A 128 -13.97 9.24 -14.38
C GLY A 128 -13.22 8.27 -13.46
N LYS A 129 -13.48 6.96 -13.57
CA LYS A 129 -12.79 5.94 -12.78
C LYS A 129 -11.34 5.79 -13.24
N LEU A 130 -10.47 5.49 -12.29
CA LEU A 130 -9.11 5.07 -12.61
C LEU A 130 -9.15 3.80 -13.48
N ILE A 131 -8.32 3.76 -14.52
CA ILE A 131 -8.05 2.57 -15.34
C ILE A 131 -6.65 2.05 -15.03
N SER A 132 -5.69 2.97 -14.90
CA SER A 132 -4.32 2.61 -14.54
C SER A 132 -3.56 3.80 -13.98
N ALA A 133 -2.68 3.58 -13.02
CA ALA A 133 -1.62 4.49 -12.63
C ALA A 133 -0.40 3.72 -12.16
N PHE A 134 0.77 4.33 -12.30
CA PHE A 134 2.00 3.85 -11.66
C PHE A 134 2.17 4.55 -10.32
N ARG A 135 2.24 3.77 -9.24
CA ARG A 135 2.46 4.26 -7.89
C ARG A 135 3.89 3.99 -7.44
N SER A 136 4.50 4.96 -6.77
CA SER A 136 5.76 4.81 -6.03
C SER A 136 5.60 5.47 -4.67
N VAL A 137 5.87 4.76 -3.59
CA VAL A 137 5.85 5.29 -2.22
C VAL A 137 7.08 4.82 -1.47
N SER A 138 7.66 5.69 -0.66
CA SER A 138 8.91 5.39 0.01
C SER A 138 8.94 5.98 1.42
N GLY A 139 9.53 5.25 2.35
CA GLY A 139 9.66 5.72 3.72
C GLY A 139 10.44 4.77 4.62
N PRO A 140 10.83 5.27 5.80
CA PRO A 140 11.51 4.49 6.82
C PRO A 140 10.52 3.73 7.71
N PHE A 141 10.95 2.63 8.32
CA PHE A 141 10.13 1.89 9.28
C PHE A 141 10.94 1.47 10.51
N ARG A 142 10.20 1.14 11.57
CA ARG A 142 10.72 0.65 12.85
C ARG A 142 10.15 -0.72 13.14
N GLN A 143 10.98 -1.63 13.61
CA GLN A 143 10.62 -2.97 14.03
C GLN A 143 11.03 -3.18 15.49
N VAL A 144 10.08 -3.48 16.36
CA VAL A 144 10.31 -3.80 17.77
C VAL A 144 10.25 -5.31 17.93
N LEU A 145 11.38 -5.94 18.23
CA LEU A 145 11.44 -7.38 18.43
C LEU A 145 10.82 -7.76 19.78
N GLY A 146 10.19 -8.93 19.86
CA GLY A 146 9.50 -9.39 21.07
C GLY A 146 10.42 -9.61 22.29
N ASN A 147 11.74 -9.61 22.09
CA ASN A 147 12.74 -9.62 23.16
C ASN A 147 13.22 -8.22 23.58
N GLY A 148 12.71 -7.15 22.96
CA GLY A 148 12.98 -5.75 23.31
C GLY A 148 13.83 -4.92 22.34
N PRO A 149 14.81 -5.46 21.59
CA PRO A 149 15.58 -4.66 20.65
C PRO A 149 14.72 -3.97 19.59
N VAL A 150 15.11 -2.76 19.24
CA VAL A 150 14.49 -1.97 18.18
C VAL A 150 15.43 -1.91 16.99
N LEU A 151 14.91 -2.30 15.84
CA LEU A 151 15.54 -2.18 14.54
C LEU A 151 14.82 -1.09 13.75
N TYR A 152 15.53 -0.31 12.95
CA TYR A 152 14.91 0.70 12.12
C TYR A 152 15.70 0.96 10.84
N THR A 153 15.07 1.66 9.90
CA THR A 153 15.73 2.17 8.69
C THR A 153 15.70 3.70 8.69
N VAL A 154 16.67 4.31 8.01
CA VAL A 154 16.69 5.77 7.75
C VAL A 154 16.54 6.05 6.28
N ASP A 155 17.23 5.28 5.45
CA ASP A 155 17.02 5.33 4.01
C ASP A 155 15.62 4.80 3.67
N PRO A 156 14.91 5.44 2.73
CA PRO A 156 13.53 5.10 2.45
C PRO A 156 13.44 3.80 1.64
N TYR A 157 12.61 2.86 2.11
CA TYR A 157 12.32 1.66 1.36
C TYR A 157 11.22 1.95 0.34
N ASN A 158 11.55 1.86 -0.95
CA ASN A 158 10.65 2.26 -2.03
C ASN A 158 9.82 1.09 -2.55
N PHE A 159 8.50 1.22 -2.45
CA PHE A 159 7.51 0.31 -2.98
C PHE A 159 6.87 0.87 -4.25
N VAL A 160 6.76 0.04 -5.27
CA VAL A 160 6.11 0.40 -6.53
C VAL A 160 4.94 -0.53 -6.83
N ALA A 161 3.92 -0.02 -7.53
CA ALA A 161 2.78 -0.82 -7.99
C ALA A 161 2.19 -0.24 -9.28
N SER A 162 1.57 -1.11 -10.07
CA SER A 162 0.58 -0.70 -11.07
C SER A 162 -0.79 -0.90 -10.44
N ILE A 163 -1.56 0.17 -10.33
CA ILE A 163 -2.90 0.17 -9.72
C ILE A 163 -3.93 0.54 -10.77
N ASP A 164 -5.15 0.02 -10.66
CA ASP A 164 -6.27 0.34 -11.55
C ASP A 164 -7.50 0.87 -10.80
N SER A 165 -7.40 1.00 -9.47
CA SER A 165 -8.49 1.43 -8.60
C SER A 165 -7.99 2.33 -7.46
N LEU A 166 -8.87 3.23 -7.04
CA LEU A 166 -8.74 4.04 -5.82
C LEU A 166 -10.12 4.13 -5.16
N PRO A 167 -10.30 3.67 -3.90
CA PRO A 167 -9.33 2.94 -3.08
C PRO A 167 -8.84 1.64 -3.74
N PHE A 168 -7.66 1.17 -3.32
CA PHE A 168 -7.07 -0.08 -3.81
C PHE A 168 -7.95 -1.30 -3.51
N GLU A 169 -7.81 -2.34 -4.33
CA GLU A 169 -8.58 -3.57 -4.22
C GLU A 169 -7.77 -4.70 -3.55
N PRO A 170 -8.45 -5.64 -2.85
CA PRO A 170 -7.78 -6.85 -2.38
C PRO A 170 -7.12 -7.61 -3.53
N GLY A 171 -5.87 -8.02 -3.32
CA GLY A 171 -5.02 -8.65 -4.34
C GLY A 171 -4.02 -7.70 -4.98
N ASP A 172 -4.15 -6.37 -4.80
CA ASP A 172 -3.14 -5.41 -5.27
C ASP A 172 -1.78 -5.70 -4.63
N LEU A 173 -0.73 -5.64 -5.48
CA LEU A 173 0.64 -5.99 -5.13
C LEU A 173 1.56 -4.77 -5.21
N PHE A 174 2.32 -4.56 -4.15
CA PHE A 174 3.38 -3.55 -4.09
C PHE A 174 4.73 -4.23 -3.88
N ILE A 175 5.72 -3.86 -4.67
CA ILE A 175 7.03 -4.50 -4.70
C ILE A 175 8.08 -3.51 -4.21
N GLY A 176 8.84 -3.91 -3.19
CA GLY A 176 10.02 -3.19 -2.71
C GLY A 176 11.15 -3.28 -3.72
N THR A 177 11.78 -2.15 -4.04
CA THR A 177 12.69 -2.04 -5.19
C THR A 177 14.14 -1.78 -4.83
N THR A 178 14.44 -1.46 -3.58
CA THR A 178 15.76 -1.02 -3.14
C THR A 178 16.20 -1.74 -1.88
N ASP A 179 17.47 -2.10 -1.80
CA ASP A 179 18.05 -2.56 -0.53
C ASP A 179 18.13 -1.39 0.46
N VAL A 180 17.79 -1.62 1.72
CA VAL A 180 17.80 -0.59 2.77
C VAL A 180 18.47 -1.08 4.03
N GLU A 181 19.43 -0.33 4.54
CA GLU A 181 20.18 -0.68 5.74
C GLU A 181 19.30 -0.69 6.99
N ILE A 182 19.59 -1.64 7.88
CA ILE A 182 18.91 -1.81 9.17
C ILE A 182 19.88 -1.45 10.28
N TYR A 183 19.47 -0.46 11.07
CA TYR A 183 20.17 0.03 12.25
C TYR A 183 19.57 -0.63 13.49
N ALA A 184 20.40 -0.96 14.47
CA ALA A 184 19.95 -1.41 15.79
C ALA A 184 20.07 -0.27 16.80
N GLN A 185 18.94 0.18 17.33
CA GLN A 185 18.88 1.34 18.21
C GLN A 185 19.67 1.10 19.52
N GLN A 186 20.60 2.01 19.84
CA GLN A 186 21.36 2.05 21.08
C GLN A 186 20.87 3.21 21.95
N GLY A 187 19.95 2.92 22.86
CA GLY A 187 19.45 3.90 23.82
C GLY A 187 18.00 4.30 23.57
N ALA A 188 17.65 5.51 23.99
CA ALA A 188 16.24 5.95 24.05
C ALA A 188 15.76 6.66 22.77
N ILE A 189 16.68 7.11 21.92
CA ILE A 189 16.37 7.87 20.68
C ILE A 189 17.00 7.18 19.48
N ILE A 190 16.47 7.46 18.28
CA ILE A 190 17.03 7.02 17.01
C ILE A 190 18.26 7.88 16.70
N ASP A 191 19.41 7.24 16.51
CA ASP A 191 20.68 7.92 16.24
C ASP A 191 21.53 7.14 15.22
N PRO A 192 21.27 7.32 13.91
CA PRO A 192 21.96 6.53 12.88
C PRO A 192 23.46 6.80 12.77
N LEU A 193 23.97 7.84 13.43
CA LEU A 193 25.40 8.11 13.48
C LEU A 193 26.13 7.21 14.49
N ASN A 194 25.43 6.76 15.53
CA ASN A 194 26.00 5.95 16.61
C ASN A 194 25.42 4.54 16.67
N ASP A 195 24.23 4.32 16.09
CA ASP A 195 23.58 3.02 16.02
C ASP A 195 24.27 2.13 14.96
N PRO A 196 24.64 0.89 15.31
CA PRO A 196 25.29 0.00 14.38
C PRO A 196 24.33 -0.50 13.31
N ILE A 197 24.82 -0.57 12.08
CA ILE A 197 24.15 -1.29 11.00
C ILE A 197 24.30 -2.78 11.27
N VAL A 198 23.18 -3.48 11.38
CA VAL A 198 23.13 -4.93 11.69
C VAL A 198 22.70 -5.78 10.51
N GLY A 199 22.23 -5.16 9.44
CA GLY A 199 21.77 -5.86 8.26
C GLY A 199 21.21 -4.93 7.20
N VAL A 200 20.45 -5.53 6.29
CA VAL A 200 19.80 -4.86 5.16
C VAL A 200 18.49 -5.58 4.84
N VAL A 201 17.40 -4.83 4.63
CA VAL A 201 16.20 -5.36 3.97
C VAL A 201 16.49 -5.43 2.48
N LEU A 202 16.32 -6.61 1.90
CA LEU A 202 16.58 -6.84 0.49
C LEU A 202 15.40 -6.39 -0.36
N ALA A 203 15.70 -5.86 -1.55
CA ALA A 203 14.73 -5.61 -2.60
C ALA A 203 13.95 -6.89 -2.94
N GLY A 204 12.73 -6.72 -3.45
CA GLY A 204 11.81 -7.80 -3.79
C GLY A 204 10.84 -8.18 -2.67
N GLY A 205 10.76 -7.41 -1.59
CA GLY A 205 9.65 -7.53 -0.63
C GLY A 205 8.30 -7.27 -1.30
N VAL A 206 7.26 -7.98 -0.89
CA VAL A 206 5.93 -7.93 -1.49
C VAL A 206 4.90 -7.62 -0.43
N ILE A 207 4.12 -6.56 -0.65
CA ILE A 207 2.90 -6.25 0.11
C ILE A 207 1.70 -6.66 -0.76
N THR A 208 0.78 -7.43 -0.18
CA THR A 208 -0.47 -7.85 -0.81
C THR A 208 -1.64 -7.33 0.02
N LEU A 209 -2.58 -6.61 -0.60
CA LEU A 209 -3.80 -6.20 0.11
C LEU A 209 -4.75 -7.37 0.29
N VAL A 210 -5.34 -7.49 1.49
CA VAL A 210 -6.24 -8.59 1.82
C VAL A 210 -7.63 -8.07 2.23
N PRO A 211 -8.71 -8.85 1.99
CA PRO A 211 -10.05 -8.42 2.36
C PRO A 211 -10.20 -8.20 3.86
N GLU A 212 -10.96 -7.18 4.26
CA GLU A 212 -11.39 -7.07 5.64
C GLU A 212 -12.32 -8.24 6.02
N PRO A 213 -12.14 -8.87 7.20
CA PRO A 213 -12.90 -10.06 7.61
C PRO A 213 -14.43 -9.83 7.67
N ALA A 214 -14.90 -8.58 7.79
CA ALA A 214 -16.32 -8.26 7.81
C ALA A 214 -17.03 -8.49 6.46
N SER A 215 -16.32 -8.36 5.34
CA SER A 215 -16.89 -8.54 4.00
C SER A 215 -17.28 -10.00 3.72
N LEU A 216 -16.48 -10.96 4.22
CA LEU A 216 -16.77 -12.40 4.16
C LEU A 216 -17.97 -12.80 5.04
N ALA A 217 -18.10 -12.20 6.22
CA ALA A 217 -19.20 -12.48 7.15
C ALA A 217 -20.55 -12.00 6.58
N LEU A 218 -20.59 -10.86 5.89
CA LEU A 218 -21.81 -10.35 5.24
C LEU A 218 -22.22 -11.18 4.00
N LEU A 219 -21.26 -11.64 3.20
CA LEU A 219 -21.52 -12.56 2.07
C LEU A 219 -22.02 -13.92 2.56
N ALA A 220 -21.42 -14.49 3.60
CA ALA A 220 -21.88 -15.74 4.22
C ALA A 220 -23.26 -15.59 4.88
N GLY A 221 -23.52 -14.46 5.54
CA GLY A 221 -24.83 -14.13 6.12
C GLY A 221 -25.94 -13.99 5.07
N ALA A 222 -25.64 -13.36 3.93
CA ALA A 222 -26.59 -13.21 2.83
C ALA A 222 -26.96 -14.56 2.18
N LEU A 223 -25.99 -15.45 2.00
CA LEU A 223 -26.22 -16.79 1.45
C LEU A 223 -27.06 -17.67 2.40
N CYS A 224 -26.81 -17.61 3.70
CA CYS A 224 -27.61 -18.32 4.71
C CYS A 224 -29.04 -17.76 4.84
N GLY A 225 -29.21 -16.44 4.70
CA GLY A 225 -30.51 -15.77 4.76
C GLY A 225 -31.44 -16.14 3.59
N VAL A 226 -30.91 -16.17 2.36
CA VAL A 226 -31.69 -16.55 1.16
C VAL A 226 -32.06 -18.03 1.18
N GLY A 227 -31.15 -18.92 1.60
CA GLY A 227 -31.44 -20.35 1.74
C GLY A 227 -32.57 -20.63 2.73
N SER A 228 -32.58 -19.92 3.85
CA SER A 228 -33.61 -20.06 4.89
C SER A 228 -34.99 -19.54 4.44
N ALA A 229 -35.02 -18.47 3.65
CA ALA A 229 -36.25 -17.90 3.12
C ALA A 229 -36.90 -18.77 2.03
N VAL A 230 -36.10 -19.43 1.18
CA VAL A 230 -36.59 -20.32 0.12
C VAL A 230 -37.15 -21.63 0.68
N VAL A 231 -36.52 -22.18 1.73
CA VAL A 231 -37.00 -23.41 2.39
C VAL A 231 -38.31 -23.18 3.15
N ARG A 232 -38.51 -22.00 3.76
CA ARG A 232 -39.77 -21.65 4.42
C ARG A 232 -40.94 -21.41 3.46
N ARG A 233 -40.68 -21.04 2.21
CA ARG A 233 -41.74 -20.84 1.20
C ARG A 233 -42.18 -22.11 0.48
N ARG A 234 -41.46 -23.22 0.66
CA ARG A 234 -41.73 -24.52 0.04
C ARG A 234 -42.29 -25.58 1.02
N ARG A 235 -42.58 -25.20 2.26
CA ARG A 235 -43.36 -25.99 3.22
C ARG A 235 -44.68 -25.28 3.47
#